data_AF-A0A960HK31-F1
#
_entry.id   AF-A0A960HK31-F1
#
_cell.length_a   1.000
_cell.length_b   1.000
_cell.length_c   1.000
_cell.angle_alpha   90.00
_cell.angle_beta   90.00
_cell.angle_gamma   90.00
#
_symmetry.space_group_name_H-M   'P 1'
#
loop_
_entity.id
_entity.type
_entity.pdbx_description
1 polymer ?
#
loop_
_entity_poly.entity_id
_entity_poly.type
_entity_poly.pdbx_seq_one_letter_code
_entity_poly.pdbx_strand_id
1 'polypeptide(L)'
;RGRNRFRWAEYSLSATLMIVLIALITGITDLAALIAIGFANAAMILFGWVMELVNRPGRGTWWTPFWFGCVVGAGPWLAIATYLAVNLSREGAQGPPGFVYGILVSIFVLFNSFALNQWLQYRKVGPWRDYLVGETAYIVLSLVAKGALAWQIFANTLVG
;
A
#
# COMPACT_ATOMS: atom_id res chain seq x y z
N ARG A 1 21.46 -9.06 12.30
CA ARG A 1 21.95 -8.03 11.36
C ARG A 1 21.09 -8.14 10.10
N GLY A 2 20.55 -7.03 9.58
CA GLY A 2 19.63 -7.01 8.42
C GLY A 2 18.13 -7.13 8.73
N ARG A 3 17.62 -6.40 9.74
CA ARG A 3 16.16 -6.30 10.00
C ARG A 3 15.83 -4.85 10.34
N ASN A 4 14.97 -4.20 9.55
CA ASN A 4 14.54 -2.84 9.81
C ASN A 4 13.14 -2.81 10.44
N ARG A 5 13.08 -2.99 11.76
CA ARG A 5 11.82 -2.94 12.52
C ARG A 5 11.13 -1.57 12.46
N PHE A 6 11.93 -0.50 12.38
CA PHE A 6 11.40 0.86 12.33
C PHE A 6 10.62 1.12 11.04
N ARG A 7 11.04 0.53 9.92
CA ARG A 7 10.32 0.63 8.64
C ARG A 7 8.89 0.08 8.75
N TRP A 8 8.73 -1.11 9.32
CA TRP A 8 7.42 -1.73 9.46
C TRP A 8 6.50 -0.95 10.40
N ALA A 9 7.03 -0.44 11.51
CA ALA A 9 6.27 0.44 12.39
C ALA A 9 5.83 1.73 11.69
N GLU A 10 6.75 2.41 10.98
CA GLU A 10 6.44 3.63 10.24
C GLU A 10 5.41 3.39 9.14
N TYR A 11 5.60 2.37 8.31
CA TYR A 11 4.66 2.04 7.22
C TYR A 11 3.28 1.63 7.75
N SER A 12 3.21 0.95 8.90
CA SER A 12 1.94 0.51 9.47
C SER A 12 1.04 1.67 9.85
N LEU A 13 1.63 2.84 10.17
CA LEU A 13 0.90 4.06 10.46
C LEU A 13 0.74 4.92 9.20
N SER A 14 1.85 5.18 8.50
CA SER A 14 1.85 6.13 7.40
C SER A 14 1.10 5.62 6.17
N ALA A 15 1.31 4.37 5.75
CA ALA A 15 0.57 3.79 4.62
C ALA A 15 -0.91 3.60 4.96
N THR A 16 -1.22 3.35 6.23
CA THR A 16 -2.60 3.22 6.72
C THR A 16 -3.33 4.56 6.66
N LEU A 17 -2.67 5.65 7.06
CA LEU A 17 -3.22 6.99 6.86
C LEU A 17 -3.45 7.28 5.37
N MET A 18 -2.49 6.93 4.51
CA MET A 18 -2.61 7.13 3.06
C MET A 18 -3.84 6.44 2.47
N ILE A 19 -4.08 5.15 2.78
CA ILE A 19 -5.23 4.43 2.22
C ILE A 19 -6.57 4.94 2.77
N VAL A 20 -6.60 5.39 4.03
CA VAL A 20 -7.78 6.03 4.63
C VAL A 20 -8.09 7.36 3.94
N LEU A 21 -7.07 8.18 3.66
CA LEU A 21 -7.25 9.43 2.90
C LEU A 21 -7.77 9.16 1.48
N ILE A 22 -7.25 8.12 0.82
CA ILE A 22 -7.75 7.73 -0.51
C ILE A 22 -9.21 7.30 -0.41
N ALA A 23 -9.59 6.46 0.56
CA ALA A 23 -10.97 6.05 0.77
C ALA A 23 -11.91 7.26 0.96
N LEU A 24 -11.51 8.22 1.78
CA LEU A 24 -12.25 9.47 2.00
C LEU A 24 -12.41 10.29 0.71
N ILE A 25 -11.34 10.46 -0.07
CA ILE A 25 -11.37 11.18 -1.35
C ILE A 25 -12.26 10.47 -2.39
N THR A 26 -12.34 9.14 -2.34
CA THR A 26 -13.27 8.38 -3.19
C THR A 26 -14.72 8.46 -2.73
N GLY A 27 -15.01 9.04 -1.56
CA GLY A 27 -16.36 9.22 -1.02
C GLY A 27 -16.76 8.22 0.08
N ILE A 28 -15.87 7.31 0.48
CA ILE A 28 -16.14 6.37 1.58
C ILE A 28 -15.99 7.12 2.90
N THR A 29 -17.12 7.47 3.53
CA THR A 29 -17.18 8.20 4.81
C THR A 29 -17.70 7.36 5.97
N ASP A 30 -18.17 6.14 5.70
CA ASP A 30 -18.63 5.21 6.73
C ASP A 30 -17.47 4.85 7.68
N LEU A 31 -17.68 5.10 8.98
CA LEU A 31 -16.64 4.94 9.99
C LEU A 31 -16.19 3.47 10.11
N ALA A 32 -17.12 2.52 10.02
CA ALA A 32 -16.79 1.10 10.12
C ALA A 32 -15.93 0.64 8.94
N ALA A 33 -16.26 1.08 7.72
CA ALA A 33 -15.48 0.82 6.52
C ALA A 33 -14.06 1.42 6.61
N LEU A 34 -13.93 2.66 7.09
CA LEU A 34 -12.61 3.31 7.25
C LEU A 34 -11.74 2.60 8.29
N ILE A 35 -12.31 2.19 9.42
CA ILE A 35 -11.63 1.38 10.43
C ILE A 35 -11.18 0.04 9.82
N ALA A 36 -12.07 -0.67 9.13
CA ALA A 36 -11.75 -1.96 8.51
C ALA A 36 -10.64 -1.85 7.45
N ILE A 37 -10.72 -0.85 6.57
CA ILE A 37 -9.68 -0.53 5.57
C ILE A 37 -8.35 -0.25 6.26
N GLY A 38 -8.37 0.57 7.31
CA GLY A 38 -7.17 0.95 8.04
C GLY A 38 -6.49 -0.25 8.71
N PHE A 39 -7.25 -1.07 9.44
CA PHE A 39 -6.71 -2.26 10.10
C PHE A 39 -6.25 -3.33 9.11
N ALA A 40 -6.95 -3.53 7.98
CA ALA A 40 -6.51 -4.43 6.93
C ALA A 40 -5.15 -3.98 6.36
N ASN A 41 -5.01 -2.69 6.07
CA ASN A 41 -3.74 -2.16 5.57
C ASN A 41 -2.60 -2.28 6.60
N ALA A 42 -2.87 -1.98 7.87
CA ALA A 42 -1.89 -2.17 8.94
C ALA A 42 -1.49 -3.65 9.06
N ALA A 43 -2.45 -4.58 9.01
CA ALA A 43 -2.19 -6.01 9.06
C ALA A 43 -1.34 -6.49 7.88
N MET A 44 -1.56 -6.00 6.66
CA MET A 44 -0.70 -6.29 5.51
C MET A 44 0.76 -5.91 5.80
N ILE A 45 1.01 -4.73 6.39
CA ILE A 45 2.37 -4.30 6.75
C ILE A 45 2.96 -5.20 7.84
N LEU A 46 2.17 -5.57 8.85
CA LEU A 46 2.60 -6.51 9.89
C LEU A 46 2.95 -7.89 9.33
N PHE A 47 2.25 -8.37 8.29
CA PHE A 47 2.62 -9.61 7.61
C PHE A 47 3.99 -9.52 6.90
N GLY A 48 4.32 -8.35 6.33
CA GLY A 48 5.68 -8.08 5.83
C GLY A 48 6.72 -8.11 6.95
N TRP A 49 6.39 -7.57 8.12
CA TRP A 49 7.27 -7.70 9.29
C TRP A 49 7.44 -9.15 9.73
N VAL A 50 6.35 -9.93 9.77
CA VAL A 50 6.42 -11.37 10.08
C VAL A 50 7.29 -12.09 9.05
N MET A 51 7.18 -11.77 7.76
CA MET A 51 8.06 -12.29 6.70
C MET A 51 9.54 -12.09 7.05
N GLU A 52 9.92 -10.91 7.53
CA GLU A 52 11.29 -10.63 8.01
C GLU A 52 11.67 -11.32 9.31
N LEU A 53 10.72 -11.53 10.20
CA LEU A 53 10.99 -12.12 11.50
C LEU A 53 11.27 -13.62 11.39
N VAL A 54 10.48 -14.33 10.60
CA VAL A 54 10.50 -15.80 10.51
C VAL A 54 11.53 -16.32 9.52
N ASN A 55 11.83 -15.56 8.46
CA ASN A 55 12.77 -15.97 7.42
C ASN A 55 14.19 -15.49 7.72
N ARG A 56 15.00 -16.38 8.32
CA ARG A 56 16.42 -16.11 8.60
C ARG A 56 17.32 -16.41 7.39
N PRO A 57 18.42 -15.67 7.20
CA PRO A 57 19.41 -15.98 6.17
C PRO A 57 19.93 -17.41 6.30
N GLY A 58 20.01 -18.14 5.17
CA GLY A 58 20.59 -19.49 5.11
C GLY A 58 19.59 -20.64 5.30
N ARG A 59 18.30 -20.36 5.47
CA ARG A 59 17.23 -21.38 5.40
C ARG A 59 16.29 -21.10 4.21
N GLY A 60 15.50 -22.11 3.83
CA GLY A 60 14.45 -21.94 2.83
C GLY A 60 13.44 -20.88 3.25
N THR A 61 12.96 -20.10 2.29
CA THR A 61 12.00 -19.02 2.54
C THR A 61 10.59 -19.59 2.72
N TRP A 62 9.99 -19.37 3.88
CA TRP A 62 8.58 -19.60 4.14
C TRP A 62 7.76 -18.40 3.67
N TRP A 63 7.02 -18.59 2.58
CA TRP A 63 6.32 -17.53 1.85
C TRP A 63 4.91 -17.21 2.36
N THR A 64 4.36 -17.98 3.30
CA THR A 64 3.00 -17.79 3.79
C THR A 64 2.72 -16.37 4.31
N PRO A 65 3.62 -15.71 5.08
CA PRO A 65 3.40 -14.34 5.52
C PRO A 65 3.25 -13.36 4.34
N PHE A 66 4.06 -13.51 3.29
CA PHE A 66 3.96 -12.67 2.10
C PHE A 66 2.59 -12.79 1.43
N TRP A 67 2.11 -14.02 1.19
CA TRP A 67 0.83 -14.25 0.54
C TRP A 67 -0.36 -13.78 1.38
N PHE A 68 -0.32 -13.98 2.70
CA PHE A 68 -1.33 -13.43 3.60
C PHE A 68 -1.33 -11.90 3.59
N GLY A 69 -0.14 -11.28 3.55
CA GLY A 69 0.00 -9.86 3.30
C GLY A 69 -0.70 -9.44 2.01
N CYS A 70 -0.42 -10.10 0.88
CA CYS A 70 -1.07 -9.79 -0.41
C CYS A 70 -2.60 -9.91 -0.36
N VAL A 71 -3.13 -10.98 0.25
CA VAL A 71 -4.58 -11.20 0.36
C VAL A 71 -5.25 -10.07 1.16
N VAL A 72 -4.70 -9.75 2.33
CA VAL A 72 -5.26 -8.69 3.17
C VAL A 72 -5.05 -7.31 2.53
N GLY A 73 -3.90 -7.09 1.89
CA GLY A 73 -3.57 -5.86 1.18
C GLY A 73 -4.47 -5.59 -0.04
N ALA A 74 -4.99 -6.63 -0.69
CA ALA A 74 -5.97 -6.48 -1.77
C ALA A 74 -7.35 -5.98 -1.27
N GLY A 75 -7.70 -6.26 -0.02
CA GLY A 75 -9.00 -5.91 0.57
C GLY A 75 -9.37 -4.44 0.44
N PRO A 76 -8.54 -3.49 0.92
CA PRO A 76 -8.78 -2.05 0.76
C PRO A 76 -8.99 -1.61 -0.70
N TRP A 77 -8.18 -2.12 -1.62
CA TRP A 77 -8.28 -1.78 -3.05
C TRP A 77 -9.57 -2.30 -3.67
N LEU A 78 -9.98 -3.53 -3.32
CA LEU A 78 -11.26 -4.08 -3.75
C LEU A 78 -12.44 -3.29 -3.18
N ALA A 79 -12.39 -2.90 -1.91
CA ALA A 79 -13.43 -2.07 -1.29
C ALA A 79 -13.60 -0.73 -2.01
N ILE A 80 -12.49 -0.05 -2.30
CA ILE A 80 -12.51 1.23 -3.02
C ILE A 80 -12.99 1.05 -4.47
N ALA A 81 -12.49 0.05 -5.19
CA ALA A 81 -12.87 -0.21 -6.59
C ALA A 81 -14.35 -0.57 -6.72
N THR A 82 -14.85 -1.45 -5.85
CA THR A 82 -16.27 -1.85 -5.83
C THR A 82 -17.18 -0.67 -5.45
N TYR A 83 -16.79 0.14 -4.48
CA TYR A 83 -17.53 1.35 -4.12
C TYR A 83 -17.67 2.30 -5.32
N LEU A 84 -16.58 2.55 -6.05
CA LEU A 84 -16.64 3.40 -7.24
C LEU A 84 -17.49 2.79 -8.34
N ALA A 85 -17.32 1.51 -8.65
CA ALA A 85 -18.08 0.82 -9.67
C ALA A 85 -19.60 0.85 -9.38
N VAL A 86 -19.99 0.59 -8.14
CA VAL A 86 -21.40 0.62 -7.72
C VAL A 86 -21.96 2.05 -7.79
N ASN A 87 -21.23 3.06 -7.33
CA ASN A 87 -21.72 4.43 -7.41
C ASN A 87 -21.89 4.91 -8.86
N LEU A 88 -20.94 4.59 -9.74
CA LEU A 88 -21.01 4.93 -11.17
C LEU A 88 -22.14 4.21 -11.90
N SER A 89 -22.59 3.05 -11.40
CA SER A 89 -23.69 2.29 -11.99
C SER A 89 -25.08 2.87 -11.70
N ARG A 90 -25.20 3.85 -10.80
CA ARG A 90 -26.48 4.48 -10.46
C ARG A 90 -26.86 5.53 -11.51
N GLU A 91 -28.13 5.56 -11.90
CA GLU A 91 -28.65 6.57 -12.82
C GLU A 91 -28.42 7.99 -12.29
N GLY A 92 -27.86 8.87 -13.13
CA GLY A 92 -27.55 10.25 -12.78
C GLY A 92 -26.32 10.43 -11.87
N ALA A 93 -25.56 9.38 -11.58
CA ALA A 93 -24.36 9.49 -10.77
C ALA A 93 -23.27 10.30 -11.48
N GLN A 94 -22.74 11.29 -10.78
CA GLN A 94 -21.49 11.93 -11.16
C GLN A 94 -20.35 11.14 -10.54
N GLY A 95 -19.45 10.64 -11.38
CA GLY A 95 -18.23 9.97 -10.91
C GLY A 95 -17.34 10.91 -10.10
N PRO A 96 -16.38 10.38 -9.33
CA PRO A 96 -15.38 11.22 -8.72
C PRO A 96 -14.62 12.00 -9.79
N PRO A 97 -14.07 13.18 -9.46
CA PRO A 97 -13.29 13.95 -10.43
C PRO A 97 -12.13 13.14 -11.02
N GLY A 98 -11.75 13.45 -12.27
CA GLY A 98 -10.75 12.68 -13.03
C GLY A 98 -9.42 12.44 -12.29
N PHE A 99 -8.97 13.40 -11.48
CA PHE A 99 -7.72 13.28 -10.71
C PHE A 99 -7.76 12.13 -9.68
N VAL A 100 -8.95 11.77 -9.16
CA VAL A 100 -9.10 10.68 -8.18
C VAL A 100 -8.68 9.36 -8.81
N TYR A 101 -9.06 9.11 -10.07
CA TYR A 101 -8.59 7.95 -10.82
C TYR A 101 -7.06 7.98 -11.00
N GLY A 102 -6.48 9.17 -11.24
CA GLY A 102 -5.04 9.36 -11.30
C GLY A 102 -4.33 8.97 -10.00
N ILE A 103 -4.86 9.38 -8.84
CA ILE A 103 -4.36 8.98 -7.51
C ILE A 103 -4.47 7.47 -7.32
N LEU A 104 -5.62 6.88 -7.66
CA LEU A 104 -5.84 5.45 -7.48
C LEU A 104 -4.84 4.63 -8.29
N VAL A 105 -4.67 4.93 -9.58
CA VAL A 105 -3.74 4.22 -10.44
C VAL A 105 -2.30 4.42 -10.00
N SER A 106 -1.88 5.66 -9.70
CA SER A 106 -0.49 5.94 -9.30
C SER A 106 -0.14 5.23 -8.00
N ILE A 107 -0.97 5.37 -6.97
CA ILE A 107 -0.70 4.76 -5.66
C ILE A 107 -0.85 3.25 -5.73
N PHE A 108 -1.77 2.69 -6.52
CA PHE A 108 -1.87 1.25 -6.72
C PHE A 108 -0.58 0.66 -7.28
N VAL A 109 -0.01 1.29 -8.32
CA VAL A 109 1.27 0.86 -8.90
C VAL A 109 2.41 0.95 -7.88
N LEU A 110 2.48 2.05 -7.13
CA LEU A 110 3.49 2.24 -6.10
C LEU A 110 3.35 1.18 -4.98
N PHE A 111 2.13 0.88 -4.55
CA PHE A 111 1.83 -0.11 -3.53
C PHE A 111 2.25 -1.52 -3.95
N ASN A 112 1.96 -1.92 -5.20
CA ASN A 112 2.42 -3.18 -5.75
C ASN A 112 3.96 -3.24 -5.86
N SER A 113 4.61 -2.09 -6.07
CA SER A 113 6.08 -2.02 -6.11
C SER A 113 6.72 -2.33 -4.74
N PHE A 114 6.07 -2.01 -3.62
CA PHE A 114 6.53 -2.43 -2.28
C PHE A 114 6.49 -3.95 -2.12
N ALA A 115 5.41 -4.59 -2.58
CA ALA A 115 5.28 -6.04 -2.55
C ALA A 115 6.30 -6.71 -3.46
N LEU A 116 6.49 -6.18 -4.67
CA LEU A 116 7.51 -6.65 -5.61
C LEU A 116 8.91 -6.54 -5.04
N ASN A 117 9.25 -5.43 -4.38
CA ASN A 117 10.54 -5.24 -3.73
C ASN A 117 10.81 -6.33 -2.68
N GLN A 118 9.81 -6.64 -1.83
CA GLN A 118 9.93 -7.72 -0.84
C GLN A 118 10.15 -9.07 -1.53
N TRP A 119 9.37 -9.34 -2.57
CA TRP A 119 9.46 -10.59 -3.32
C TRP A 119 10.84 -10.78 -3.96
N LEU A 120 11.36 -9.74 -4.62
CA LEU A 120 12.70 -9.75 -5.24
C LEU A 120 13.80 -9.95 -4.19
N GLN A 121 13.68 -9.29 -3.03
CA GLN A 121 14.64 -9.41 -1.91
C GLN A 121 14.70 -10.84 -1.37
N TYR A 122 13.56 -11.49 -1.17
CA TYR A 122 13.50 -12.86 -0.66
C TYR A 122 13.78 -13.94 -1.71
N ARG A 123 13.51 -13.65 -2.99
CA ARG A 123 13.92 -14.50 -4.12
C ARG A 123 15.39 -14.30 -4.48
N LYS A 124 16.05 -13.26 -3.99
CA LYS A 124 17.45 -12.91 -4.29
C LYS A 124 17.69 -12.81 -5.80
N VAL A 125 16.82 -12.09 -6.51
CA VAL A 125 16.92 -11.91 -7.98
C VAL A 125 17.76 -10.68 -8.30
N GLY A 126 18.76 -10.82 -9.17
CA GLY A 126 19.55 -9.70 -9.67
C GLY A 126 20.22 -8.87 -8.56
N PRO A 127 20.11 -7.53 -8.58
CA PRO A 127 20.66 -6.65 -7.54
C PRO A 127 20.10 -6.89 -6.12
N TRP A 128 18.86 -7.38 -6.00
CA TRP A 128 18.18 -7.64 -4.72
C TRP A 128 18.74 -8.83 -3.93
N ARG A 129 19.83 -9.45 -4.42
CA ARG A 129 20.64 -10.39 -3.63
C ARG A 129 21.27 -9.70 -2.42
N ASP A 130 21.56 -8.41 -2.53
CA ASP A 130 22.01 -7.57 -1.42
C ASP A 130 20.80 -6.96 -0.69
N TYR A 131 20.76 -7.14 0.63
CA TYR A 131 19.74 -6.57 1.50
C TYR A 131 19.70 -5.04 1.41
N LEU A 132 20.85 -4.39 1.24
CA LEU A 132 20.94 -2.93 1.17
C LEU A 132 20.19 -2.37 -0.03
N VAL A 133 20.21 -3.07 -1.18
CA VAL A 133 19.45 -2.68 -2.37
C VAL A 133 17.95 -2.69 -2.08
N GLY A 134 17.46 -3.74 -1.40
CA GLY A 134 16.05 -3.82 -1.00
C GLY A 134 15.67 -2.70 -0.01
N GLU A 135 16.52 -2.39 0.95
CA GLU A 135 16.30 -1.30 1.91
C GLU A 135 16.27 0.08 1.24
N THR A 136 17.23 0.36 0.34
CA THR A 136 17.27 1.62 -0.41
C THR A 136 16.03 1.76 -1.29
N ALA A 137 15.59 0.69 -1.95
CA ALA A 137 14.37 0.70 -2.75
C ALA A 137 13.13 1.03 -1.90
N TYR A 138 13.03 0.49 -0.68
CA TYR A 138 11.94 0.84 0.25
C TYR A 138 11.93 2.33 0.62
N ILE A 139 13.10 2.90 0.93
CA ILE A 139 13.21 4.32 1.28
C ILE A 139 12.78 5.20 0.10
N VAL A 140 13.27 4.91 -1.11
CA VAL A 140 12.91 5.65 -2.33
C VAL A 140 11.41 5.52 -2.62
N LEU A 141 10.87 4.30 -2.60
CA LEU A 141 9.44 4.07 -2.82
C LEU A 141 8.57 4.82 -1.79
N SER A 142 8.98 4.84 -0.52
CA SER A 142 8.28 5.58 0.54
C SER A 142 8.25 7.08 0.27
N LEU A 143 9.39 7.66 -0.09
CA LEU A 143 9.50 9.08 -0.41
C LEU A 143 8.65 9.43 -1.63
N VAL A 144 8.76 8.65 -2.71
CA VAL A 144 8.02 8.86 -3.96
C VAL A 144 6.52 8.71 -3.73
N ALA A 145 6.07 7.66 -3.02
CA ALA A 145 4.65 7.40 -2.84
C ALA A 145 3.97 8.45 -1.94
N LYS A 146 4.62 8.81 -0.83
CA LYS A 146 4.10 9.86 0.06
C LYS A 146 4.12 11.22 -0.62
N GLY A 147 5.21 11.56 -1.31
CA GLY A 147 5.35 12.81 -2.05
C GLY A 147 4.33 12.93 -3.18
N ALA A 148 4.13 11.85 -3.95
CA ALA A 148 3.13 11.81 -5.02
C ALA A 148 1.71 12.01 -4.46
N LEU A 149 1.32 11.25 -3.43
CA LEU A 149 -0.01 11.40 -2.84
C LEU A 149 -0.22 12.81 -2.27
N ALA A 150 0.75 13.33 -1.52
CA ALA A 150 0.65 14.66 -0.94
C ALA A 150 0.45 15.74 -2.00
N TRP A 151 1.24 15.72 -3.09
CA TRP A 151 1.09 16.68 -4.17
C TRP A 151 -0.20 16.49 -4.96
N GLN A 152 -0.62 15.26 -5.24
CA GLN A 152 -1.86 14.99 -5.95
C GLN A 152 -3.09 15.48 -5.16
N ILE A 153 -3.10 15.30 -3.84
CA ILE A 153 -4.17 15.82 -2.97
C ILE A 153 -4.10 17.35 -2.90
N PHE A 154 -2.91 17.93 -2.68
CA PHE A 154 -2.73 19.36 -2.48
C PHE A 154 -3.03 20.19 -3.75
N ALA A 155 -2.51 19.76 -4.90
CA ALA A 155 -2.80 20.41 -6.18
C ALA A 155 -4.30 20.44 -6.46
N ASN A 156 -5.02 19.40 -6.05
CA ASN A 156 -6.46 19.36 -6.19
C ASN A 156 -7.19 20.35 -5.24
N THR A 157 -6.74 20.50 -4.00
CA THR A 157 -7.34 21.47 -3.08
C THR A 157 -7.13 22.94 -3.47
N LEU A 158 -6.16 23.23 -4.35
CA LEU A 158 -5.86 24.58 -4.84
C LEU A 158 -6.48 24.90 -6.21
N VAL A 159 -6.76 23.88 -7.03
CA VAL A 159 -7.37 24.03 -8.35
C VAL A 159 -8.90 23.95 -8.29
N GLY A 160 -9.45 23.44 -7.17
CA GLY A 160 -10.88 23.36 -6.89
C GLY A 160 -11.52 24.68 -6.48
#